data_AF-A0A6L5ZCT6-F1
#
_entry.id   AF-A0A6L5ZCT6-F1
#
_cell.length_a   1.000
_cell.length_b   1.000
_cell.length_c   1.000
_cell.angle_alpha   90.00
_cell.angle_beta   90.00
_cell.angle_gamma   90.00
#
_symmetry.space_group_name_H-M   'P 1'
#
loop_
_entity.id
_entity.type
_entity.pdbx_description
1 polymer ?
#
loop_
_entity_poly.entity_id
_entity_poly.type
_entity_poly.pdbx_seq_one_letter_code
_entity_poly.pdbx_strand_id
1 'polypeptide(L)'
;MPDPTPPDISDSDPLGTDSLPSDDLNEAASAVLADDAQNSVDPKMSAAAMDQMRSARRRRRIGDVAWGDLAYRVYTTALACLVFAVFASGWVGDSELSAASQTSVQEFGPVWAGLFAGLVLLLGVRSGTRAGPIALESADVYHLLLAPISRSRVLRRPAVGVVGYGVATGMVVGALVGSLCSQRLPGNTFEWMLSGALFGGAAAALSLGAALITASRRVPRPWIELLAWALLIASVVAVAGYSPFAPLTLLGQILFWPLSFSLLPLVLVGLAIILAVVGLMIVGGLSIELAQRRTRLVGQLRFAVTQQDLRSVLLLRKQLASERPRNKSRFARLPIRFGGRFPVFTRDVQSFGR
;
A
#
# COMPACT_ATOMS: atom_id res chain seq x y z
N MET A 1 8.93 -70.48 -66.22
CA MET A 1 7.94 -69.66 -65.50
C MET A 1 6.77 -70.54 -65.15
N PRO A 2 6.74 -71.00 -63.89
CA PRO A 2 5.55 -70.82 -63.07
C PRO A 2 5.87 -70.33 -61.64
N ASP A 3 4.83 -69.77 -61.03
CA ASP A 3 4.67 -69.07 -59.75
C ASP A 3 5.39 -69.64 -58.51
N PRO A 4 5.90 -68.79 -57.59
CA PRO A 4 6.23 -69.21 -56.24
C PRO A 4 4.98 -69.25 -55.33
N THR A 5 4.67 -70.42 -54.80
CA THR A 5 3.73 -70.59 -53.69
C THR A 5 4.26 -69.91 -52.41
N PRO A 6 3.39 -69.33 -51.57
CA PRO A 6 3.81 -68.55 -50.41
C PRO A 6 4.32 -69.44 -49.27
N PRO A 7 5.30 -68.98 -48.46
CA PRO A 7 5.74 -69.70 -47.28
C PRO A 7 4.69 -69.61 -46.17
N ASP A 8 4.56 -70.75 -45.48
CA ASP A 8 3.75 -71.04 -44.31
C ASP A 8 4.10 -70.09 -43.15
N ILE A 9 3.14 -69.26 -42.72
CA ILE A 9 3.28 -68.39 -41.55
C ILE A 9 2.69 -69.16 -40.36
N SER A 10 3.52 -69.99 -39.75
CA SER A 10 3.35 -70.43 -38.36
C SER A 10 4.36 -69.70 -37.47
N ASP A 11 3.88 -69.29 -36.30
CA ASP A 11 4.63 -68.78 -35.15
C ASP A 11 5.33 -67.41 -35.26
N SER A 12 4.56 -66.36 -34.96
CA SER A 12 5.07 -65.28 -34.10
C SER A 12 3.90 -64.57 -33.42
N ASP A 13 3.66 -64.92 -32.15
CA ASP A 13 2.92 -64.10 -31.20
C ASP A 13 3.62 -62.72 -31.07
N PRO A 14 2.94 -61.58 -31.33
CA PRO A 14 3.48 -60.25 -31.06
C PRO A 14 2.90 -59.68 -29.76
N LEU A 15 2.68 -60.52 -28.75
CA LEU A 15 2.16 -60.12 -27.44
C LEU A 15 3.01 -60.70 -26.32
N GLY A 16 4.29 -60.33 -26.32
CA GLY A 16 5.10 -60.32 -25.11
C GLY A 16 4.52 -59.28 -24.15
N THR A 17 3.61 -59.70 -23.28
CA THR A 17 3.26 -58.96 -22.07
C THR A 17 4.44 -59.05 -21.11
N ASP A 18 5.48 -58.26 -21.36
CA ASP A 18 6.47 -57.93 -20.35
C ASP A 18 5.76 -57.07 -19.30
N SER A 19 5.17 -57.73 -18.31
CA SER A 19 4.79 -57.11 -17.06
C SER A 19 6.07 -56.62 -16.39
N LEU A 20 6.45 -55.37 -16.66
CA LEU A 20 7.45 -54.65 -15.86
C LEU A 20 7.07 -54.83 -14.38
N PRO A 21 8.00 -55.25 -13.50
CA PRO A 21 7.69 -55.50 -12.10
C PRO A 21 7.11 -54.22 -11.49
N SER A 22 5.91 -54.31 -10.93
CA SER A 22 5.27 -53.18 -10.23
C SER A 22 6.13 -52.63 -9.08
N ASP A 23 7.05 -53.45 -8.58
CA ASP A 23 8.01 -53.08 -7.53
C ASP A 23 9.08 -52.10 -8.05
N ASP A 24 9.57 -52.24 -9.28
CA ASP A 24 10.59 -51.33 -9.85
C ASP A 24 10.01 -49.92 -10.09
N LEU A 25 8.74 -49.84 -10.49
CA LEU A 25 8.03 -48.57 -10.67
C LEU A 25 7.75 -47.89 -9.33
N ASN A 26 7.43 -48.66 -8.28
CA ASN A 26 7.23 -48.14 -6.93
C ASN A 26 8.55 -47.71 -6.28
N GLU A 27 9.64 -48.46 -6.49
CA GLU A 27 10.96 -48.13 -5.99
C GLU A 27 11.49 -46.85 -6.66
N ALA A 28 11.38 -46.75 -7.99
CA ALA A 28 11.72 -45.52 -8.73
C ALA A 28 10.85 -44.33 -8.31
N ALA A 29 9.53 -44.51 -8.13
CA ALA A 29 8.65 -43.44 -7.65
C ALA A 29 8.97 -43.03 -6.21
N SER A 30 9.32 -43.97 -5.34
CA SER A 30 9.72 -43.70 -3.96
C SER A 30 11.08 -43.01 -3.87
N ALA A 31 12.02 -43.35 -4.75
CA ALA A 31 13.32 -42.70 -4.86
C ALA A 31 13.19 -41.26 -5.38
N VAL A 32 12.32 -41.01 -6.36
CA VAL A 32 12.01 -39.65 -6.85
C VAL A 32 11.31 -38.82 -5.78
N LEU A 33 10.35 -39.40 -5.04
CA LEU A 33 9.68 -38.71 -3.93
C LEU A 33 10.62 -38.45 -2.74
N ALA A 34 11.58 -39.34 -2.48
CA ALA A 34 12.62 -39.16 -1.48
C ALA A 34 13.61 -38.06 -1.89
N ASP A 35 14.01 -38.01 -3.17
CA ASP A 35 14.87 -36.96 -3.71
C ASP A 35 14.17 -35.59 -3.76
N ASP A 36 12.87 -35.54 -4.07
CA ASP A 36 12.05 -34.32 -3.99
C ASP A 36 11.84 -33.85 -2.53
N ALA A 37 11.74 -34.77 -1.57
CA ALA A 37 11.68 -34.43 -0.14
C ALA A 37 13.04 -33.90 0.36
N GLN A 38 14.15 -34.49 -0.11
CA GLN A 38 15.52 -34.06 0.18
C GLN A 38 15.86 -32.70 -0.47
N ASN A 39 15.35 -32.46 -1.68
CA ASN A 39 15.48 -31.21 -2.44
C ASN A 39 14.37 -30.19 -2.16
N SER A 40 13.48 -30.47 -1.19
CA SER A 40 12.47 -29.51 -0.76
C SER A 40 13.16 -28.30 -0.13
N VAL A 41 13.29 -27.24 -0.92
CA VAL A 41 14.01 -26.04 -0.51
C VAL A 41 13.31 -25.45 0.72
N ASP A 42 13.98 -25.49 1.87
CA ASP A 42 13.43 -24.93 3.12
C ASP A 42 12.99 -23.46 2.86
N PRO A 43 11.71 -23.11 3.11
CA PRO A 43 11.22 -21.75 2.97
C PRO A 43 12.04 -20.71 3.74
N LYS A 44 12.69 -21.12 4.85
CA LYS A 44 13.60 -20.26 5.61
C LYS A 44 14.91 -20.01 4.88
N MET A 45 15.49 -21.03 4.26
CA MET A 45 16.72 -20.94 3.48
C MET A 45 16.51 -20.09 2.21
N SER A 46 15.37 -20.27 1.53
CA SER A 46 14.96 -19.42 0.40
C SER A 46 14.80 -17.94 0.79
N ALA A 47 14.19 -17.68 1.96
CA ALA A 47 14.03 -16.32 2.47
C ALA A 47 15.38 -15.68 2.86
N ALA A 48 16.27 -16.46 3.48
CA ALA A 48 17.62 -16.03 3.82
C ALA A 48 18.44 -15.72 2.56
N ALA A 49 18.39 -16.57 1.53
CA ALA A 49 19.05 -16.34 0.26
C ALA A 49 18.53 -15.07 -0.45
N MET A 50 17.21 -14.81 -0.39
CA MET A 50 16.63 -13.57 -0.91
C MET A 50 17.08 -12.33 -0.14
N ASP A 51 17.11 -12.39 1.21
CA ASP A 51 17.61 -11.29 2.03
C ASP A 51 19.11 -11.06 1.80
N GLN A 52 19.89 -12.12 1.59
CA GLN A 52 21.30 -12.04 1.25
C GLN A 52 21.51 -11.42 -0.14
N MET A 53 20.73 -11.84 -1.15
CA MET A 53 20.76 -11.26 -2.50
C MET A 53 20.34 -9.78 -2.49
N ARG A 54 19.33 -9.42 -1.69
CA ARG A 54 18.93 -8.02 -1.46
C ARG A 54 20.01 -7.24 -0.74
N SER A 55 20.65 -7.81 0.27
CA SER A 55 21.76 -7.17 0.98
C SER A 55 22.96 -6.97 0.07
N ALA A 56 23.26 -7.92 -0.81
CA ALA A 56 24.33 -7.84 -1.79
C ALA A 56 24.03 -6.81 -2.89
N ARG A 57 22.80 -6.78 -3.42
CA ARG A 57 22.34 -5.72 -4.35
C ARG A 57 22.34 -4.35 -3.68
N ARG A 58 21.90 -4.28 -2.41
CA ARG A 58 21.94 -3.04 -1.63
C ARG A 58 23.38 -2.60 -1.44
N ARG A 59 24.31 -3.48 -1.06
CA ARG A 59 25.75 -3.17 -0.96
C ARG A 59 26.34 -2.71 -2.29
N ARG A 60 25.97 -3.35 -3.42
CA ARG A 60 26.39 -2.92 -4.77
C ARG A 60 25.78 -1.59 -5.21
N ARG A 61 24.53 -1.28 -4.83
CA ARG A 61 23.90 0.04 -5.06
C ARG A 61 24.37 1.13 -4.07
N ILE A 62 24.88 0.73 -2.89
CA ILE A 62 25.43 1.63 -1.87
C ILE A 62 26.78 2.22 -2.32
N GLY A 63 27.49 1.55 -3.24
CA GLY A 63 28.63 2.15 -3.95
C GLY A 63 28.19 3.35 -4.78
N ASP A 64 28.61 4.54 -4.34
CA ASP A 64 28.52 5.88 -4.93
C ASP A 64 27.14 6.50 -5.20
N VAL A 65 26.12 5.74 -5.59
CA VAL A 65 24.83 6.34 -6.05
C VAL A 65 23.85 6.65 -4.90
N ALA A 66 23.90 5.89 -3.80
CA ALA A 66 22.90 5.99 -2.73
C ALA A 66 23.12 7.12 -1.73
N TRP A 67 24.37 7.55 -1.50
CA TRP A 67 24.65 8.71 -0.64
C TRP A 67 24.09 9.98 -1.26
N GLY A 68 24.21 10.13 -2.59
CA GLY A 68 23.58 11.20 -3.34
C GLY A 68 22.06 11.19 -3.25
N ASP A 69 21.40 10.03 -3.46
CA ASP A 69 19.94 9.93 -3.36
C ASP A 69 19.41 10.13 -1.92
N LEU A 70 20.14 9.64 -0.90
CA LEU A 70 19.77 9.87 0.51
C LEU A 70 19.94 11.34 0.89
N ALA A 71 21.10 11.93 0.58
CA ALA A 71 21.36 13.35 0.81
C ALA A 71 20.37 14.22 0.05
N TYR A 72 20.03 13.87 -1.19
CA TYR A 72 19.01 14.56 -1.99
C TYR A 72 17.63 14.43 -1.36
N ARG A 73 17.21 13.27 -0.85
CA ARG A 73 15.92 13.10 -0.16
C ARG A 73 15.85 13.90 1.12
N VAL A 74 16.90 13.87 1.94
CA VAL A 74 16.98 14.66 3.17
C VAL A 74 16.98 16.15 2.83
N TYR A 75 17.77 16.57 1.84
CA TYR A 75 17.82 17.95 1.36
C TYR A 75 16.46 18.41 0.81
N THR A 76 15.82 17.64 -0.07
CA THR A 76 14.52 18.01 -0.65
C THR A 76 13.41 18.04 0.38
N THR A 77 13.41 17.14 1.36
CA THR A 77 12.45 17.21 2.48
C THR A 77 12.73 18.39 3.39
N ALA A 78 13.98 18.66 3.75
CA ALA A 78 14.37 19.83 4.53
C ALA A 78 14.01 21.13 3.81
N LEU A 79 14.30 21.23 2.50
CA LEU A 79 13.95 22.37 1.66
C LEU A 79 12.44 22.53 1.55
N ALA A 80 11.68 21.45 1.33
CA ALA A 80 10.23 21.51 1.28
C ALA A 80 9.64 21.96 2.63
N CYS A 81 10.19 21.48 3.74
CA CYS A 81 9.81 21.93 5.08
C CYS A 81 10.15 23.40 5.31
N LEU A 82 11.33 23.86 4.88
CA LEU A 82 11.75 25.26 4.95
C LEU A 82 10.81 26.15 4.14
N VAL A 83 10.55 25.80 2.87
CA VAL A 83 9.62 26.52 1.99
C VAL A 83 8.23 26.55 2.63
N PHE A 84 7.73 25.42 3.11
CA PHE A 84 6.46 25.37 3.81
C PHE A 84 6.44 26.30 5.03
N ALA A 85 7.48 26.30 5.86
CA ALA A 85 7.58 27.18 7.03
C ALA A 85 7.59 28.66 6.65
N VAL A 86 8.32 29.06 5.61
CA VAL A 86 8.35 30.45 5.11
C VAL A 86 6.98 30.88 4.59
N PHE A 87 6.34 30.05 3.77
CA PHE A 87 5.01 30.37 3.23
C PHE A 87 3.93 30.39 4.34
N ALA A 88 3.99 29.46 5.28
CA ALA A 88 3.08 29.41 6.42
C ALA A 88 3.28 30.61 7.36
N SER A 89 4.54 31.01 7.61
CA SER A 89 4.86 32.23 8.38
C SER A 89 4.35 33.48 7.68
N GLY A 90 4.41 33.59 6.35
CA GLY A 90 3.83 34.73 5.63
C GLY A 90 2.30 34.85 5.76
N TRP A 91 1.60 33.77 6.10
CA TRP A 91 0.16 33.76 6.36
C TRP A 91 -0.18 33.99 7.83
N VAL A 92 0.78 33.72 8.72
CA VAL A 92 0.67 33.91 10.16
C VAL A 92 1.43 35.20 10.50
N GLY A 93 0.76 36.35 10.50
CA GLY A 93 1.38 37.63 10.92
C GLY A 93 2.00 37.65 12.34
N ASP A 94 2.25 38.83 12.90
CA ASP A 94 3.26 38.92 13.98
C ASP A 94 2.72 39.19 15.40
N SER A 95 1.43 39.49 15.59
CA SER A 95 0.89 39.91 16.90
C SER A 95 0.36 38.75 17.76
N GLU A 96 0.51 38.79 19.09
CA GLU A 96 -0.19 37.83 19.94
C GLU A 96 -1.72 38.01 19.83
N LEU A 97 -2.46 36.90 19.95
CA LEU A 97 -3.93 36.92 19.86
C LEU A 97 -4.53 37.55 21.12
N SER A 98 -5.57 38.37 20.95
CA SER A 98 -6.35 38.89 22.07
C SER A 98 -7.02 37.75 22.85
N ALA A 99 -7.30 37.95 24.15
CA ALA A 99 -7.95 36.95 24.99
C ALA A 99 -9.31 36.46 24.43
N ALA A 100 -10.08 37.34 23.78
CA ALA A 100 -11.33 36.96 23.12
C ALA A 100 -11.10 36.05 21.89
N SER A 101 -10.07 36.36 21.09
CA SER A 101 -9.68 35.53 19.95
C SER A 101 -9.11 34.18 20.37
N GLN A 102 -8.44 34.11 21.52
CA GLN A 102 -7.91 32.87 22.08
C GLN A 102 -9.02 31.88 22.44
N THR A 103 -10.11 32.35 23.06
CA THR A 103 -11.28 31.52 23.38
C THR A 103 -11.90 30.93 22.11
N SER A 104 -12.05 31.73 21.06
CA SER A 104 -12.54 31.24 19.76
C SER A 104 -11.59 30.22 19.13
N VAL A 105 -10.27 30.38 19.24
CA VAL A 105 -9.30 29.40 18.73
C VAL A 105 -9.35 28.10 19.51
N GLN A 106 -9.52 28.15 20.84
CA GLN A 106 -9.68 26.95 21.65
C GLN A 106 -10.97 26.19 21.31
N GLU A 107 -12.05 26.91 20.99
CA GLU A 107 -13.34 26.32 20.66
C GLU A 107 -13.36 25.71 19.25
N PHE A 108 -12.91 26.46 18.23
CA PHE A 108 -13.03 26.04 16.82
C PHE A 108 -11.77 25.37 16.26
N GLY A 109 -10.59 25.63 16.84
CA GLY A 109 -9.31 25.11 16.37
C GLY A 109 -9.27 23.58 16.24
N PRO A 110 -9.68 22.81 17.27
CA PRO A 110 -9.72 21.35 17.19
C PRO A 110 -10.61 20.82 16.06
N VAL A 111 -11.71 21.52 15.74
CA VAL A 111 -12.66 21.10 14.70
C VAL A 111 -12.04 21.23 13.31
N TRP A 112 -11.34 22.33 13.05
CA TRP A 112 -10.58 22.53 11.81
C TRP A 112 -9.43 21.53 11.65
N ALA A 113 -8.70 21.25 12.73
CA ALA A 113 -7.66 20.23 12.74
C ALA A 113 -8.24 18.82 12.48
N GLY A 114 -9.42 18.52 13.03
CA GLY A 114 -10.15 17.28 12.76
C GLY A 114 -10.59 17.15 11.29
N LEU A 115 -11.07 18.23 10.68
CA LEU A 115 -11.40 18.27 9.25
C LEU A 115 -10.17 17.99 8.38
N PHE A 116 -9.02 18.60 8.71
CA PHE A 116 -7.77 18.33 8.01
C PHE A 116 -7.36 16.85 8.14
N ALA A 117 -7.45 16.26 9.33
CA ALA A 117 -7.19 14.84 9.55
C ALA A 117 -8.13 13.95 8.71
N GLY A 118 -9.40 14.33 8.58
CA GLY A 118 -10.38 13.65 7.71
C GLY A 118 -10.03 13.72 6.23
N LEU A 119 -9.55 14.88 5.76
CA LEU A 119 -9.10 15.05 4.38
C LEU A 119 -7.87 14.15 4.10
N VAL A 120 -6.89 14.15 5.01
CA VAL A 120 -5.69 13.32 4.92
C VAL A 120 -6.03 11.81 4.95
N LEU A 121 -6.97 11.39 5.79
CA LEU A 121 -7.53 10.03 5.79
C LEU A 121 -8.14 9.68 4.43
N LEU A 122 -9.03 10.54 3.90
CA LEU A 122 -9.68 10.29 2.61
C LEU A 122 -8.67 10.20 1.47
N LEU A 123 -7.63 11.04 1.46
CA LEU A 123 -6.52 10.93 0.51
C LEU A 123 -5.78 9.60 0.65
N GLY A 124 -5.54 9.14 1.87
CA GLY A 124 -4.97 7.82 2.15
C GLY A 124 -5.82 6.68 1.56
N VAL A 125 -7.11 6.67 1.85
CA VAL A 125 -8.07 5.69 1.31
C VAL A 125 -8.12 5.74 -0.22
N ARG A 126 -8.22 6.94 -0.80
CA ARG A 126 -8.24 7.16 -2.26
C ARG A 126 -6.93 6.75 -2.95
N SER A 127 -5.80 6.87 -2.25
CA SER A 127 -4.52 6.35 -2.72
C SER A 127 -4.48 4.80 -2.67
N GLY A 128 -5.03 4.23 -1.60
CA GLY A 128 -5.20 2.79 -1.40
C GLY A 128 -5.96 2.09 -2.53
N THR A 129 -7.04 2.70 -3.01
CA THR A 129 -7.86 2.14 -4.11
C THR A 129 -7.10 2.06 -5.44
N ARG A 130 -6.05 2.88 -5.61
CA ARG A 130 -5.24 3.01 -6.84
C ARG A 130 -3.93 2.22 -6.81
N ALA A 131 -3.84 1.13 -6.04
CA ALA A 131 -2.68 0.23 -5.85
C ALA A 131 -1.83 0.44 -4.59
N GLY A 132 -2.25 1.31 -3.66
CA GLY A 132 -1.61 1.45 -2.36
C GLY A 132 -0.28 2.23 -2.38
N PRO A 133 0.33 2.44 -1.21
CA PRO A 133 1.51 3.28 -1.04
C PRO A 133 2.84 2.59 -1.38
N ILE A 134 2.81 1.31 -1.79
CA ILE A 134 4.02 0.51 -2.05
C ILE A 134 4.27 0.42 -3.55
N ALA A 135 5.41 0.95 -4.00
CA ALA A 135 5.92 0.76 -5.35
C ALA A 135 6.81 -0.50 -5.37
N LEU A 136 6.51 -1.44 -6.25
CA LEU A 136 7.29 -2.68 -6.42
C LEU A 136 8.14 -2.57 -7.68
N GLU A 137 9.44 -2.87 -7.54
CA GLU A 137 10.37 -2.93 -8.65
C GLU A 137 10.07 -4.16 -9.51
N SER A 138 10.05 -4.01 -10.83
CA SER A 138 9.67 -5.09 -11.77
C SER A 138 10.49 -6.37 -11.57
N ALA A 139 11.77 -6.24 -11.24
CA ALA A 139 12.67 -7.37 -11.01
C ALA A 139 12.27 -8.21 -9.77
N ASP A 140 11.72 -7.60 -8.73
CA ASP A 140 11.28 -8.31 -7.53
C ASP A 140 9.99 -9.10 -7.78
N VAL A 141 9.14 -8.67 -8.72
CA VAL A 141 7.89 -9.36 -9.06
C VAL A 141 8.15 -10.71 -9.74
N TYR A 142 9.09 -10.77 -10.68
CA TYR A 142 9.40 -12.02 -11.38
C TYR A 142 9.97 -13.09 -10.43
N HIS A 143 10.85 -12.69 -9.51
CA HIS A 143 11.35 -13.61 -8.48
C HIS A 143 10.27 -13.98 -7.45
N LEU A 144 9.36 -13.06 -7.10
CA LEU A 144 8.25 -13.32 -6.18
C LEU A 144 7.16 -14.24 -6.74
N LEU A 145 6.97 -14.26 -8.06
CA LEU A 145 6.00 -15.12 -8.72
C LEU A 145 6.53 -16.53 -8.96
N LEU A 146 7.86 -16.71 -8.95
CA LEU A 146 8.52 -18.01 -9.19
C LEU A 146 9.06 -18.67 -7.92
N ALA A 147 9.28 -17.93 -6.83
CA ALA A 147 9.83 -18.49 -5.59
C ALA A 147 8.73 -18.96 -4.61
N PRO A 148 8.91 -20.09 -3.90
CA PRO A 148 7.98 -20.60 -2.89
C PRO A 148 8.09 -19.82 -1.56
N ILE A 149 7.93 -18.50 -1.61
CA ILE A 149 8.07 -17.61 -0.43
C ILE A 149 6.75 -16.88 -0.16
N SER A 150 6.34 -16.86 1.12
CA SER A 150 5.14 -16.15 1.55
C SER A 150 5.20 -14.65 1.20
N ARG A 151 4.20 -14.17 0.44
CA ARG A 151 4.10 -12.77 -0.04
C ARG A 151 4.10 -11.75 1.10
N SER A 152 3.48 -12.09 2.23
CA SER A 152 3.41 -11.23 3.41
C SER A 152 4.80 -10.92 3.98
N ARG A 153 5.69 -11.91 4.06
CA ARG A 153 7.05 -11.72 4.58
C ARG A 153 7.87 -10.78 3.71
N VAL A 154 7.75 -10.92 2.38
CA VAL A 154 8.54 -10.12 1.43
C VAL A 154 8.09 -8.66 1.38
N LEU A 155 6.77 -8.41 1.47
CA LEU A 155 6.21 -7.07 1.36
C LEU A 155 6.20 -6.28 2.67
N ARG A 156 6.29 -6.94 3.84
CA ARG A 156 6.28 -6.29 5.15
C ARG A 156 7.43 -5.30 5.33
N ARG A 157 8.64 -5.68 4.95
CA ARG A 157 9.83 -4.83 5.16
C ARG A 157 9.76 -3.50 4.38
N PRO A 158 9.41 -3.48 3.08
CA PRO A 158 9.12 -2.23 2.36
C PRO A 158 7.95 -1.44 2.98
N ALA A 159 6.88 -2.12 3.39
CA ALA A 159 5.71 -1.47 3.98
C ALA A 159 6.04 -0.73 5.29
N VAL A 160 6.81 -1.36 6.18
CA VAL A 160 7.30 -0.73 7.42
C VAL A 160 8.14 0.49 7.11
N GLY A 161 9.00 0.44 6.08
CA GLY A 161 9.80 1.59 5.66
C GLY A 161 8.94 2.78 5.21
N VAL A 162 7.89 2.53 4.41
CA VAL A 162 6.97 3.58 3.94
C VAL A 162 6.15 4.16 5.09
N VAL A 163 5.62 3.32 5.99
CA VAL A 163 4.88 3.78 7.17
C VAL A 163 5.79 4.58 8.09
N GLY A 164 6.98 4.06 8.42
CA GLY A 164 7.94 4.75 9.29
C GLY A 164 8.39 6.10 8.72
N TYR A 165 8.75 6.15 7.45
CA TYR A 165 9.15 7.40 6.79
C TYR A 165 8.00 8.40 6.72
N GLY A 166 6.78 7.95 6.39
CA GLY A 166 5.61 8.81 6.34
C GLY A 166 5.23 9.38 7.71
N VAL A 167 5.29 8.56 8.77
CA VAL A 167 5.06 9.01 10.15
C VAL A 167 6.15 9.98 10.59
N ALA A 168 7.43 9.71 10.30
CA ALA A 168 8.52 10.63 10.59
C ALA A 168 8.35 11.99 9.90
N THR A 169 8.00 11.99 8.62
CA THR A 169 7.72 13.22 7.85
C THR A 169 6.52 13.97 8.44
N GLY A 170 5.46 13.24 8.80
CA GLY A 170 4.28 13.80 9.47
C GLY A 170 4.62 14.44 10.81
N MET A 171 5.47 13.81 11.62
CA MET A 171 5.95 14.38 12.89
C MET A 171 6.74 15.67 12.67
N VAL A 172 7.64 15.70 11.69
CA VAL A 172 8.44 16.91 11.39
C VAL A 172 7.54 18.06 10.93
N VAL A 173 6.65 17.80 9.96
CA VAL A 173 5.72 18.82 9.45
C VAL A 173 4.78 19.30 10.57
N GLY A 174 4.26 18.38 11.37
CA GLY A 174 3.42 18.70 12.52
C GLY A 174 4.14 19.55 13.58
N ALA A 175 5.41 19.22 13.89
CA ALA A 175 6.23 20.00 14.80
C ALA A 175 6.47 21.43 14.31
N LEU A 176 6.68 21.62 13.00
CA LEU A 176 6.82 22.95 12.41
C LEU A 176 5.52 23.76 12.52
N VAL A 177 4.37 23.13 12.26
CA VAL A 177 3.06 23.78 12.46
C VAL A 177 2.86 24.17 13.92
N GLY A 178 3.20 23.28 14.86
CA GLY A 178 3.18 23.58 16.29
C GLY A 178 4.10 24.75 16.66
N SER A 179 5.32 24.79 16.11
CA SER A 179 6.25 25.90 16.31
C SER A 179 5.66 27.24 15.87
N LEU A 180 4.89 27.28 14.77
CA LEU A 180 4.19 28.49 14.33
C LEU A 180 3.05 28.87 15.28
N CYS A 181 2.33 27.89 15.84
CA CYS A 181 1.31 28.15 16.86
C CYS A 181 1.90 28.82 18.12
N SER A 182 3.12 28.42 18.52
CA SER A 182 3.79 29.01 19.68
C SER A 182 4.16 30.48 19.53
N GLN A 183 4.17 31.02 18.30
CA GLN A 183 4.41 32.45 18.05
C GLN A 183 3.17 33.30 18.30
N ARG A 184 1.98 32.69 18.35
CA ARG A 184 0.68 33.39 18.43
C ARG A 184 -0.12 33.09 19.68
N LEU A 185 0.11 31.92 20.26
CA LEU A 185 -0.64 31.38 21.38
C LEU A 185 0.30 31.24 22.58
N PRO A 186 -0.19 31.51 23.80
CA PRO A 186 0.62 31.38 25.00
C PRO A 186 1.02 29.91 25.21
N GLY A 187 2.18 29.72 25.83
CA GLY A 187 2.71 28.40 26.18
C GLY A 187 4.15 28.20 25.75
N ASN A 188 4.71 27.06 26.10
CA ASN A 188 6.09 26.72 25.78
C ASN A 188 6.20 26.22 24.32
N THR A 189 7.18 26.72 23.56
CA THR A 189 7.43 26.29 22.17
C THR A 189 7.62 24.78 22.07
N PHE A 190 8.32 24.16 23.03
CA PHE A 190 8.54 22.71 23.03
C PHE A 190 7.24 21.91 23.15
N GLU A 191 6.28 22.37 23.95
CA GLU A 191 4.99 21.69 24.12
C GLU A 191 4.18 21.73 22.83
N TRP A 192 4.16 22.88 22.16
CA TRP A 192 3.53 23.05 20.86
C TRP A 192 4.18 22.21 19.76
N MET A 193 5.51 22.12 19.76
CA MET A 193 6.23 21.26 18.81
C MET A 193 5.92 19.78 19.05
N LEU A 194 5.86 19.34 20.31
CA LEU A 194 5.52 17.95 20.65
C LEU A 194 4.06 17.62 20.32
N SER A 195 3.13 18.53 20.64
CA SER A 195 1.71 18.36 20.34
C SER A 195 1.47 18.28 18.82
N GLY A 196 2.12 19.16 18.06
CA GLY A 196 2.13 19.16 16.60
C GLY A 196 2.75 17.90 16.02
N ALA A 197 3.89 17.44 16.55
CA ALA A 197 4.53 16.21 16.11
C ALA A 197 3.62 14.99 16.31
N LEU A 198 3.00 14.86 17.49
CA LEU A 198 2.06 13.78 17.79
C LEU A 198 0.85 13.80 16.86
N PHE A 199 0.26 14.97 16.63
CA PHE A 199 -0.85 15.16 15.68
C PHE A 199 -0.46 14.73 14.27
N GLY A 200 0.65 15.26 13.74
CA GLY A 200 1.11 14.99 12.38
C GLY A 200 1.52 13.53 12.18
N GLY A 201 2.18 12.93 13.17
CA GLY A 201 2.52 11.51 13.18
C GLY A 201 1.27 10.61 13.20
N ALA A 202 0.29 10.93 14.04
CA ALA A 202 -0.97 10.19 14.11
C ALA A 202 -1.79 10.31 12.82
N ALA A 203 -1.90 11.50 12.23
CA ALA A 203 -2.58 11.71 10.94
C ALA A 203 -1.90 10.95 9.79
N ALA A 204 -0.57 10.93 9.76
CA ALA A 204 0.21 10.14 8.80
C ALA A 204 0.02 8.63 9.01
N ALA A 205 0.06 8.15 10.25
CA ALA A 205 -0.19 6.74 10.58
C ALA A 205 -1.60 6.31 10.18
N LEU A 206 -2.60 7.14 10.47
CA LEU A 206 -3.99 6.90 10.17
C LEU A 206 -4.24 6.83 8.66
N SER A 207 -3.70 7.77 7.89
CA SER A 207 -3.83 7.77 6.42
C SER A 207 -3.10 6.61 5.74
N LEU A 208 -1.87 6.30 6.16
CA LEU A 208 -1.09 5.19 5.60
C LEU A 208 -1.66 3.82 6.01
N GLY A 209 -2.12 3.68 7.25
CA GLY A 209 -2.84 2.50 7.73
C GLY A 209 -4.10 2.25 6.92
N ALA A 210 -4.93 3.29 6.76
CA ALA A 210 -6.13 3.22 5.92
C ALA A 210 -5.81 2.90 4.46
N ALA A 211 -4.75 3.48 3.91
CA ALA A 211 -4.29 3.21 2.55
C ALA A 211 -3.89 1.74 2.36
N LEU A 212 -3.14 1.16 3.31
CA LEU A 212 -2.71 -0.25 3.29
C LEU A 212 -3.90 -1.21 3.40
N ILE A 213 -4.85 -0.91 4.30
CA ILE A 213 -6.07 -1.72 4.47
C ILE A 213 -6.91 -1.68 3.20
N THR A 214 -7.11 -0.49 2.62
CA THR A 214 -7.91 -0.31 1.38
C THR A 214 -7.25 -0.96 0.16
N ALA A 215 -5.92 -0.94 0.09
CA ALA A 215 -5.18 -1.58 -0.98
C ALA A 215 -5.26 -3.11 -0.93
N SER A 216 -5.49 -3.69 0.25
CA SER A 216 -5.60 -5.13 0.41
C SER A 216 -6.88 -5.70 -0.21
N ARG A 217 -6.77 -6.88 -0.82
CA ARG A 217 -7.92 -7.61 -1.38
C ARG A 217 -8.78 -8.29 -0.30
N ARG A 218 -8.37 -8.25 0.97
CA ARG A 218 -9.10 -8.91 2.08
C ARG A 218 -10.31 -8.13 2.56
N VAL A 219 -10.38 -6.82 2.32
CA VAL A 219 -11.45 -5.95 2.82
C VAL A 219 -12.26 -5.40 1.64
N PRO A 220 -13.61 -5.39 1.71
CA PRO A 220 -14.41 -4.80 0.66
C PRO A 220 -14.22 -3.29 0.62
N ARG A 221 -13.63 -2.82 -0.50
CA ARG A 221 -13.35 -1.40 -0.77
C ARG A 221 -14.50 -0.41 -0.58
N PRO A 222 -15.75 -0.68 -1.03
CA PRO A 222 -16.79 0.34 -0.97
C PRO A 222 -17.13 0.72 0.47
N TRP A 223 -17.04 -0.20 1.43
CA TRP A 223 -17.33 0.10 2.84
C TRP A 223 -16.28 1.03 3.45
N ILE A 224 -15.00 0.87 3.10
CA ILE A 224 -13.94 1.77 3.59
C ILE A 224 -14.07 3.15 2.95
N GLU A 225 -14.37 3.21 1.64
CA GLU A 225 -14.59 4.49 0.96
C GLU A 225 -15.80 5.23 1.53
N LEU A 226 -16.93 4.53 1.74
CA LEU A 226 -18.12 5.10 2.37
C LEU A 226 -17.83 5.59 3.79
N LEU A 227 -17.10 4.81 4.60
CA LEU A 227 -16.72 5.21 5.94
C LEU A 227 -15.83 6.46 5.93
N ALA A 228 -14.84 6.53 5.04
CA ALA A 228 -13.97 7.69 4.91
C ALA A 228 -14.73 8.95 4.49
N TRP A 229 -15.69 8.82 3.56
CA TRP A 229 -16.58 9.92 3.19
C TRP A 229 -17.51 10.32 4.34
N ALA A 230 -18.10 9.36 5.05
CA ALA A 230 -18.96 9.65 6.20
C ALA A 230 -18.20 10.40 7.31
N LEU A 231 -16.96 10.00 7.61
CA LEU A 231 -16.09 10.69 8.57
C LEU A 231 -15.72 12.11 8.12
N LEU A 232 -15.45 12.30 6.82
CA LEU A 232 -15.18 13.64 6.28
C LEU A 232 -16.43 14.52 6.35
N ILE A 233 -17.59 14.02 5.93
CA ILE A 233 -18.86 14.74 6.00
C ILE A 233 -19.19 15.11 7.44
N ALA A 234 -19.03 14.19 8.39
CA ALA A 234 -19.22 14.48 9.82
C ALA A 234 -18.28 15.60 10.30
N SER A 235 -17.03 15.64 9.81
CA SER A 235 -16.09 16.72 10.13
C SER A 235 -16.50 18.06 9.52
N VAL A 236 -17.02 18.06 8.28
CA VAL A 236 -17.56 19.28 7.63
C VAL A 236 -18.80 19.80 8.35
N VAL A 237 -19.71 18.92 8.75
CA VAL A 237 -20.92 19.26 9.52
C VAL A 237 -20.55 19.85 10.89
N ALA A 238 -19.50 19.32 11.53
CA ALA A 238 -18.98 19.88 12.78
C ALA A 238 -18.37 21.27 12.60
N VAL A 239 -17.59 21.51 11.54
CA VAL A 239 -17.06 22.86 11.22
C VAL A 239 -18.19 23.84 10.94
N ALA A 240 -19.27 23.39 10.31
CA ALA A 240 -20.43 24.21 10.02
C ALA A 240 -21.33 24.51 11.25
N GLY A 241 -20.99 24.00 12.43
CA GLY A 241 -21.72 24.25 13.68
C GLY A 241 -23.03 23.47 13.83
N TYR A 242 -23.33 22.54 12.91
CA TYR A 242 -24.57 21.76 12.96
C TYR A 242 -24.47 20.51 13.85
N SER A 243 -23.26 20.08 14.23
CA SER A 243 -23.07 18.93 15.12
C SER A 243 -21.92 19.16 16.10
N PRO A 244 -22.14 18.90 17.41
CA PRO A 244 -21.08 18.99 18.42
C PRO A 244 -20.10 17.81 18.39
N PHE A 245 -20.40 16.74 17.64
CA PHE A 245 -19.61 15.51 17.65
C PHE A 245 -19.06 15.16 16.26
N ALA A 246 -17.75 15.32 16.09
CA ALA A 246 -17.01 14.67 15.01
C ALA A 246 -15.85 13.84 15.62
N PRO A 247 -15.73 12.55 15.28
CA PRO A 247 -14.76 11.65 15.90
C PRO A 247 -13.31 12.07 15.63
N LEU A 248 -13.05 12.73 14.48
CA LEU A 248 -11.72 13.22 14.12
C LEU A 248 -11.33 14.51 14.85
N THR A 249 -12.29 15.25 15.41
CA THR A 249 -12.02 16.40 16.29
C THR A 249 -11.22 15.99 17.52
N LEU A 250 -11.39 14.75 18.00
CA LEU A 250 -10.56 14.20 19.07
C LEU A 250 -9.07 14.19 18.69
N LEU A 251 -8.73 13.88 17.43
CA LEU A 251 -7.34 13.97 16.96
C LEU A 251 -6.89 15.44 16.95
N GLY A 252 -7.76 16.35 16.51
CA GLY A 252 -7.49 17.79 16.49
C GLY A 252 -7.21 18.41 17.86
N GLN A 253 -7.82 17.90 18.92
CA GLN A 253 -7.56 18.36 20.30
C GLN A 253 -6.11 18.15 20.73
N ILE A 254 -5.42 17.14 20.18
CA ILE A 254 -3.99 16.89 20.47
C ILE A 254 -3.14 18.06 20.03
N LEU A 255 -3.48 18.73 18.94
CA LEU A 255 -2.71 19.87 18.45
C LEU A 255 -2.72 21.03 19.46
N PHE A 256 -3.85 21.22 20.15
CA PHE A 256 -4.10 22.28 21.13
C PHE A 256 -3.88 21.85 22.58
N TRP A 257 -3.22 20.70 22.81
CA TRP A 257 -2.97 20.15 24.13
C TRP A 257 -2.30 21.12 25.13
N PRO A 258 -1.40 22.04 24.72
CA PRO A 258 -0.83 23.05 25.62
C PRO A 258 -1.85 24.02 26.22
N LEU A 259 -3.01 24.22 25.58
CA LEU A 259 -4.08 25.11 26.07
C LEU A 259 -5.10 24.36 26.94
N SER A 260 -5.40 23.11 26.61
CA SER A 260 -6.36 22.29 27.36
C SER A 260 -5.94 20.82 27.41
N PHE A 261 -5.56 20.36 28.60
CA PHE A 261 -5.13 18.98 28.79
C PHE A 261 -6.32 18.02 28.87
N SER A 262 -6.43 17.10 27.91
CA SER A 262 -7.39 15.99 27.96
C SER A 262 -6.75 14.68 27.50
N LEU A 263 -7.14 13.56 28.14
CA LEU A 263 -6.61 12.22 27.83
C LEU A 263 -7.43 11.49 26.75
N LEU A 264 -8.66 11.93 26.52
CA LEU A 264 -9.58 11.32 25.54
C LEU A 264 -9.01 11.26 24.10
N PRO A 265 -8.29 12.28 23.60
CA PRO A 265 -7.65 12.25 22.28
C PRO A 265 -6.70 11.07 22.03
N LEU A 266 -6.09 10.54 23.10
CA LEU A 266 -5.12 9.45 23.01
C LEU A 266 -5.76 8.16 22.46
N VAL A 267 -7.07 8.00 22.60
CA VAL A 267 -7.83 6.89 22.00
C VAL A 267 -7.68 6.89 20.47
N LEU A 268 -7.74 8.06 19.82
CA LEU A 268 -7.62 8.14 18.37
C LEU A 268 -6.18 7.96 17.88
N VAL A 269 -5.18 8.33 18.70
CA VAL A 269 -3.77 7.99 18.45
C VAL A 269 -3.57 6.47 18.51
N GLY A 270 -4.10 5.83 19.57
CA GLY A 270 -4.09 4.38 19.71
C GLY A 270 -4.76 3.71 18.50
N LEU A 271 -5.92 4.22 18.07
CA LEU A 271 -6.63 3.73 16.89
C LEU A 271 -5.80 3.89 15.61
N ALA A 272 -5.12 5.02 15.42
CA ALA A 272 -4.23 5.25 14.27
C ALA A 272 -3.07 4.24 14.23
N ILE A 273 -2.46 3.96 15.38
CA ILE A 273 -1.39 2.97 15.52
C ILE A 273 -1.92 1.57 15.20
N ILE A 274 -3.07 1.18 15.79
CA ILE A 274 -3.71 -0.10 15.53
C ILE A 274 -4.00 -0.25 14.03
N LEU A 275 -4.54 0.79 13.39
CA LEU A 275 -4.86 0.77 11.97
C LEU A 275 -3.61 0.60 11.09
N ALA A 276 -2.50 1.25 11.45
CA ALA A 276 -1.21 1.07 10.79
C ALA A 276 -0.69 -0.37 10.96
N VAL A 277 -0.75 -0.93 12.17
CA VAL A 277 -0.32 -2.31 12.47
C VAL A 277 -1.18 -3.33 11.72
N VAL A 278 -2.51 -3.18 11.76
CA VAL A 278 -3.45 -4.04 11.01
C VAL A 278 -3.19 -3.94 9.51
N GLY A 279 -2.96 -2.73 9.00
CA GLY A 279 -2.53 -2.49 7.62
C GLY A 279 -1.29 -3.30 7.27
N LEU A 280 -0.24 -3.23 8.10
CA LEU A 280 1.02 -3.97 7.96
C LEU A 280 0.85 -5.50 8.03
N MET A 281 -0.05 -6.00 8.88
CA MET A 281 -0.34 -7.43 8.99
C MET A 281 -0.99 -7.98 7.72
N ILE A 282 -1.81 -7.17 7.04
CA ILE A 282 -2.64 -7.56 5.89
C ILE A 282 -1.97 -7.27 4.53
N VAL A 283 -0.77 -6.66 4.51
CA VAL A 283 0.01 -6.31 3.29
C VAL A 283 0.19 -7.48 2.31
N GLY A 284 0.24 -8.73 2.78
CA GLY A 284 0.35 -9.90 1.90
C GLY A 284 -0.80 -10.07 0.89
N GLY A 285 -1.92 -9.36 1.09
CA GLY A 285 -3.08 -9.35 0.19
C GLY A 285 -3.01 -8.34 -0.97
N LEU A 286 -1.90 -7.61 -1.14
CA LEU A 286 -1.73 -6.63 -2.22
C LEU A 286 -1.65 -7.28 -3.61
N SER A 287 -2.19 -6.61 -4.62
CA SER A 287 -2.06 -7.02 -6.03
C SER A 287 -0.72 -6.56 -6.58
N ILE A 288 0.21 -7.51 -6.75
CA ILE A 288 1.58 -7.25 -7.21
C ILE A 288 1.59 -6.76 -8.67
N GLU A 289 0.76 -7.34 -9.52
CA GLU A 289 0.63 -6.96 -10.95
C GLU A 289 0.21 -5.49 -11.14
N LEU A 290 -0.70 -4.99 -10.30
CA LEU A 290 -1.16 -3.60 -10.35
C LEU A 290 -0.10 -2.63 -9.83
N ALA A 291 0.55 -2.97 -8.72
CA ALA A 291 1.65 -2.17 -8.17
C ALA A 291 2.81 -2.06 -9.17
N GLN A 292 3.13 -3.15 -9.89
CA GLN A 292 4.18 -3.16 -10.90
C GLN A 292 3.85 -2.29 -12.12
N ARG A 293 2.64 -2.43 -12.70
CA ARG A 293 2.23 -1.63 -13.87
C ARG A 293 2.18 -0.14 -13.55
N ARG A 294 1.66 0.25 -12.38
CA ARG A 294 1.67 1.65 -11.92
C ARG A 294 3.09 2.18 -11.74
N THR A 295 3.98 1.39 -11.12
CA THR A 295 5.38 1.80 -10.92
C THR A 295 6.09 2.03 -12.25
N ARG A 296 5.84 1.17 -13.25
CA ARG A 296 6.37 1.35 -14.62
C ARG A 296 5.86 2.65 -15.27
N LEU A 297 4.56 2.93 -15.18
CA LEU A 297 3.96 4.15 -15.75
C LEU A 297 4.44 5.43 -15.06
N VAL A 298 4.59 5.43 -13.73
CA VAL A 298 5.18 6.56 -13.00
C VAL A 298 6.64 6.77 -13.38
N GLY A 299 7.40 5.69 -13.57
CA GLY A 299 8.77 5.75 -14.08
C GLY A 299 8.85 6.41 -15.46
N GLN A 300 7.95 6.03 -16.38
CA GLN A 300 7.82 6.64 -17.69
C GLN A 300 7.41 8.11 -17.61
N LEU A 301 6.50 8.47 -16.71
CA LEU A 301 6.07 9.85 -16.49
C LEU A 301 7.22 10.71 -15.97
N ARG A 302 7.98 10.23 -14.96
CA ARG A 302 9.15 10.95 -14.44
C ARG A 302 10.21 11.15 -15.52
N PHE A 303 10.46 10.12 -16.32
CA PHE A 303 11.39 10.18 -17.45
C PHE A 303 10.94 11.20 -18.51
N ALA A 304 9.67 11.18 -18.88
CA ALA A 304 9.08 12.14 -19.81
C ALA A 304 9.11 13.58 -19.27
N VAL A 305 8.84 13.78 -17.97
CA VAL A 305 8.98 15.09 -17.32
C VAL A 305 10.43 15.57 -17.34
N THR A 306 11.41 14.70 -17.07
CA THR A 306 12.83 15.07 -17.14
C THR A 306 13.28 15.39 -18.57
N GLN A 307 12.66 14.79 -19.59
CA GLN A 307 12.89 15.10 -21.00
C GLN A 307 12.01 16.25 -21.52
N GLN A 308 11.20 16.89 -20.66
CA GLN A 308 10.27 17.97 -21.01
C GLN A 308 9.24 17.62 -22.10
N ASP A 309 8.98 16.33 -22.35
CA ASP A 309 7.97 15.90 -23.31
C ASP A 309 6.57 15.92 -22.68
N LEU A 310 5.96 17.11 -22.67
CA LEU A 310 4.64 17.36 -22.09
C LEU A 310 3.52 16.50 -22.72
N ARG A 311 3.67 16.10 -24.00
CA ARG A 311 2.67 15.31 -24.70
C ARG A 311 2.62 13.89 -24.14
N SER A 312 3.77 13.25 -23.98
CA SER A 312 3.82 11.92 -23.38
C SER A 312 3.44 11.95 -21.89
N VAL A 313 3.81 13.00 -21.14
CA VAL A 313 3.37 13.18 -19.74
C VAL A 313 1.84 13.25 -19.62
N LEU A 314 1.17 14.05 -20.47
CA LEU A 314 -0.29 14.17 -20.44
C LEU A 314 -0.99 12.87 -20.83
N LEU A 315 -0.48 12.18 -21.86
CA LEU A 315 -0.99 10.86 -22.27
C LEU A 315 -0.83 9.81 -21.17
N LEU A 316 0.36 9.72 -20.57
CA LEU A 316 0.65 8.76 -19.49
C LEU A 316 -0.15 9.08 -18.22
N ARG A 317 -0.30 10.35 -17.85
CA ARG A 317 -1.16 10.77 -16.72
C ARG A 317 -2.61 10.36 -16.96
N LYS A 318 -3.11 10.52 -18.19
CA LYS A 318 -4.46 10.13 -18.58
C LYS A 318 -4.62 8.60 -18.53
N GLN A 319 -3.65 7.85 -19.05
CA GLN A 319 -3.63 6.38 -18.96
C GLN A 319 -3.64 5.90 -17.50
N LEU A 320 -2.81 6.50 -16.64
CA LEU A 320 -2.73 6.18 -15.21
C LEU A 320 -4.02 6.53 -14.45
N ALA A 321 -4.75 7.57 -14.89
CA ALA A 321 -6.06 7.91 -14.34
C ALA A 321 -7.17 6.97 -14.81
N SER A 322 -7.06 6.40 -16.02
CA SER A 322 -8.03 5.46 -16.61
C SER A 322 -7.81 3.99 -16.20
N GLU A 323 -6.60 3.62 -15.76
CA GLU A 323 -6.33 2.29 -15.21
C GLU A 323 -6.91 2.14 -13.79
N ARG A 324 -8.24 2.02 -13.71
CA ARG A 324 -8.90 1.51 -12.51
C ARG A 324 -8.68 -0.01 -12.42
N PRO A 325 -8.54 -0.57 -11.21
CA PRO A 325 -8.50 -2.02 -11.04
C PRO A 325 -9.70 -2.63 -11.74
N ARG A 326 -9.48 -3.63 -12.61
CA ARG A 326 -10.57 -4.39 -13.24
C ARG A 326 -11.45 -4.93 -12.12
N ASN A 327 -12.58 -4.25 -11.89
CA ASN A 327 -13.54 -4.64 -10.88
C ASN A 327 -13.98 -6.04 -11.30
N LYS A 328 -13.75 -7.05 -10.45
CA LYS A 328 -14.26 -8.38 -10.72
C LYS A 328 -15.74 -8.21 -11.05
N SER A 329 -16.14 -8.65 -12.25
CA SER A 329 -17.54 -8.65 -12.67
C SER A 329 -18.38 -9.12 -11.50
N ARG A 330 -19.23 -8.22 -10.98
CA ARG A 330 -20.13 -8.48 -9.87
C ARG A 330 -21.14 -9.59 -10.22
N PHE A 331 -21.12 -10.06 -11.47
CA PHE A 331 -22.01 -11.05 -12.08
C PHE A 331 -21.29 -12.36 -12.47
N ALA A 332 -19.97 -12.49 -12.31
CA ALA A 332 -19.23 -13.70 -12.74
C ALA A 332 -19.14 -14.79 -11.66
N ARG A 333 -20.26 -15.10 -11.01
CA ARG A 333 -20.52 -16.42 -10.42
C ARG A 333 -21.98 -16.77 -10.64
N LEU A 334 -22.33 -17.11 -11.88
CA LEU A 334 -23.49 -17.97 -12.09
C LEU A 334 -23.23 -19.27 -11.29
N PRO A 335 -24.18 -19.74 -10.47
CA PRO A 335 -24.01 -20.97 -9.71
C PRO A 335 -23.67 -22.11 -10.67
N ILE A 336 -22.68 -22.92 -10.30
CA ILE A 336 -22.07 -24.00 -11.10
C ILE A 336 -23.12 -24.92 -11.75
N ARG A 337 -24.31 -25.02 -11.15
CA ARG A 337 -25.46 -25.78 -11.65
C ARG A 337 -25.98 -25.32 -13.03
N PHE A 338 -25.81 -24.04 -13.42
CA PHE A 338 -26.16 -23.55 -14.76
C PHE A 338 -25.00 -23.59 -15.77
N GLY A 339 -23.75 -23.66 -15.29
CA GLY A 339 -22.56 -23.65 -16.14
C GLY A 339 -22.34 -24.94 -16.95
N GLY A 340 -22.89 -26.07 -16.48
CA GLY A 340 -22.78 -27.35 -17.19
C GLY A 340 -23.73 -27.49 -18.40
N ARG A 341 -24.85 -26.75 -18.42
CA ARG A 341 -25.91 -26.96 -19.44
C ARG A 341 -25.81 -26.02 -20.64
N PHE A 342 -25.21 -24.83 -20.48
CA PHE A 342 -25.07 -23.84 -21.55
C PHE A 342 -23.72 -23.09 -21.48
N PRO A 343 -22.60 -23.73 -21.87
CA PRO A 343 -21.27 -23.15 -21.76
C PRO A 343 -21.10 -21.87 -22.59
N VAL A 344 -21.73 -21.80 -23.78
CA VAL A 344 -21.63 -20.63 -24.68
C VAL A 344 -22.33 -19.40 -24.09
N PHE A 345 -23.54 -19.56 -23.53
CA PHE A 345 -24.26 -18.46 -22.88
C PHE A 345 -23.51 -17.91 -21.67
N THR A 346 -22.90 -18.79 -20.86
CA THR A 346 -22.06 -18.32 -19.75
C THR A 346 -20.82 -17.55 -20.22
N ARG A 347 -20.27 -17.89 -21.39
CA ARG A 347 -19.14 -17.20 -22.00
C ARG A 347 -19.55 -15.82 -22.54
N ASP A 348 -20.71 -15.72 -23.18
CA ASP A 348 -21.19 -14.47 -23.77
C ASP A 348 -21.67 -13.49 -22.70
N VAL A 349 -22.36 -13.96 -21.67
CA VAL A 349 -22.75 -13.11 -20.52
C VAL A 349 -21.52 -12.63 -19.73
N GLN A 350 -20.47 -13.45 -19.65
CA GLN A 350 -19.18 -12.99 -19.11
C GLN A 350 -18.47 -11.96 -20.01
N SER A 351 -18.74 -11.96 -21.32
CA SER A 351 -18.18 -10.99 -22.28
C SER A 351 -18.88 -9.63 -22.23
N PHE A 352 -20.20 -9.61 -21.99
CA PHE A 352 -20.98 -8.38 -21.81
C PHE A 352 -20.72 -7.67 -20.46
N GLY A 353 -20.09 -8.37 -19.50
CA GLY A 353 -19.62 -7.77 -18.25
C GLY A 353 -18.22 -7.16 -18.30
N ARG A 354 -17.69 -6.83 -19.49
CA ARG A 354 -16.36 -6.22 -19.70
C ARG A 354 -16.38 -4.71 -19.61
#